data_AF-A0A9E4J147-F1
#
_entry.id   AF-A0A9E4J147-F1
#
_cell.length_a   1.000
_cell.length_b   1.000
_cell.length_c   1.000
_cell.angle_alpha   90.00
_cell.angle_beta   90.00
_cell.angle_gamma   90.00
#
_symmetry.space_group_name_H-M   'P 1'
#
loop_
_entity.id
_entity.type
_entity.pdbx_description
1 polymer ?
#
loop_
_entity_poly.entity_id
_entity_poly.type
_entity_poly.pdbx_seq_one_letter_code
_entity_poly.pdbx_strand_id
1 'polypeptide(L)'
;MIAEIFRINVAESAENLAQWLVASVETLLIGAVILLAALLAAAFTRALLRGILARLGLDRWAVGVGLDAVLKGVGVDRRLSDLLGLSAFLVVLLFVAQVAADTLGLAAVAAALGSILGYAPRVLAAGGILLGGIIAAGYARRVASRAAAESGIEIASTLGSLVFAAITFAVGLIAVNQLQITTDAVWLVLGWLVAGLALALGLSFGLGGRDIVRDILAGFYARRIFEIGREVELQGQRGILVSITPTNALIDQADAVVSIANSRLIAEVVRQPK
;
A
#
# COMPACT_ATOMS: atom_id res chain seq x y z
N MET A 1 -8.95 82.53 11.26
CA MET A 1 -9.45 81.35 12.01
C MET A 1 -9.71 80.14 11.10
N ILE A 2 -10.65 80.19 10.14
CA ILE A 2 -10.93 79.05 9.24
C ILE A 2 -9.72 78.69 8.34
N ALA A 3 -9.01 79.70 7.81
CA ALA A 3 -7.82 79.49 7.00
C ALA A 3 -6.64 78.87 7.80
N GLU A 4 -6.50 79.22 9.08
CA GLU A 4 -5.49 78.66 9.98
C GLU A 4 -5.74 77.17 10.23
N ILE A 5 -6.99 76.81 10.54
CA ILE A 5 -7.42 75.43 10.82
C ILE A 5 -7.27 74.56 9.56
N PHE A 6 -7.60 75.09 8.37
CA PHE A 6 -7.40 74.39 7.10
C PHE A 6 -5.92 74.14 6.81
N ARG A 7 -5.05 75.11 7.09
CA ARG A 7 -3.61 74.99 6.86
C ARG A 7 -2.96 73.97 7.80
N ILE A 8 -3.41 73.91 9.05
CA ILE A 8 -2.97 72.93 10.05
C ILE A 8 -3.39 71.52 9.64
N ASN A 9 -4.66 71.31 9.26
CA ASN A 9 -5.14 70.00 8.79
C ASN A 9 -4.42 69.49 7.52
N VAL A 10 -4.10 70.38 6.59
CA VAL A 10 -3.36 70.01 5.36
C VAL A 10 -1.91 69.66 5.66
N ALA A 11 -1.25 70.39 6.57
CA ALA A 11 0.11 70.09 7.00
C ALA A 11 0.19 68.75 7.75
N GLU A 12 -0.72 68.50 8.68
CA GLU A 12 -0.82 67.26 9.45
C GLU A 12 -1.13 66.06 8.54
N SER A 13 -1.99 66.25 7.53
CA SER A 13 -2.25 65.23 6.50
C SER A 13 -1.01 64.94 5.65
N ALA A 14 -0.22 65.96 5.30
CA ALA A 14 1.02 65.80 4.54
C ALA A 14 2.11 65.07 5.35
N GLU A 15 2.23 65.37 6.65
CA GLU A 15 3.14 64.66 7.56
C GLU A 15 2.72 63.19 7.74
N ASN A 16 1.42 62.91 7.90
CA ASN A 16 0.90 61.55 7.98
C ASN A 16 1.15 60.75 6.69
N LEU A 17 1.02 61.39 5.52
CA LEU A 17 1.35 60.77 4.23
C LEU A 17 2.86 60.51 4.08
N ALA A 18 3.70 61.45 4.52
CA ALA A 18 5.15 61.27 4.50
C ALA A 18 5.61 60.14 5.42
N GLN A 19 5.07 60.06 6.64
CA GLN A 19 5.33 58.97 7.58
C GLN A 19 4.86 57.62 7.04
N TRP A 20 3.67 57.57 6.43
CA TRP A 20 3.15 56.36 5.78
C TRP A 20 4.02 55.91 4.59
N LEU A 21 4.53 56.84 3.78
CA LEU A 21 5.44 56.53 2.67
C LEU A 21 6.78 55.99 3.17
N VAL A 22 7.38 56.61 4.18
CA VAL A 22 8.65 56.16 4.78
C VAL A 22 8.49 54.78 5.41
N ALA A 23 7.44 54.56 6.18
CA ALA A 23 7.14 53.26 6.79
C ALA A 23 6.89 52.17 5.74
N SER A 24 6.23 52.51 4.63
CA SER A 24 5.99 51.58 3.52
C SER A 24 7.29 51.19 2.81
N VAL A 25 8.19 52.16 2.55
CA VAL A 25 9.50 51.90 1.92
C VAL A 25 10.39 51.06 2.83
N GLU A 26 10.42 51.35 4.13
CA GLU A 26 11.18 50.57 5.13
C GLU A 26 10.67 49.12 5.20
N THR A 27 9.35 48.94 5.25
CA THR A 27 8.71 47.61 5.25
C THR A 27 9.01 46.83 3.97
N LEU A 28 9.01 47.49 2.81
CA LEU A 28 9.35 46.87 1.53
C LEU A 28 10.83 46.48 1.44
N LEU A 29 11.74 47.30 1.97
CA LEU A 29 13.17 46.99 2.02
C LEU A 29 13.46 45.80 2.94
N ILE A 30 12.88 45.77 4.14
CA ILE A 30 13.01 44.65 5.08
C ILE A 30 12.43 43.38 4.47
N GLY A 31 11.23 43.46 3.87
CA GLY A 31 10.61 42.35 3.16
C GLY A 31 11.46 41.82 2.01
N ALA A 32 12.06 42.70 1.21
CA ALA A 32 12.95 42.31 0.11
C ALA A 32 14.21 41.60 0.62
N VAL A 33 14.84 42.09 1.70
CA VAL A 33 16.03 41.46 2.30
C VAL A 33 15.69 40.07 2.87
N ILE A 34 14.55 39.94 3.55
CA ILE A 34 14.07 38.64 4.07
C ILE A 34 13.83 37.67 2.91
N LEU A 35 13.19 38.12 1.83
CA LEU A 35 12.91 37.31 0.63
C LEU A 35 14.21 36.91 -0.09
N LEU A 36 15.24 37.75 -0.08
CA LEU A 36 16.54 37.44 -0.66
C LEU A 36 17.31 36.42 0.19
N ALA A 37 17.29 36.59 1.52
CA ALA A 37 17.83 35.62 2.47
C ALA A 37 17.10 34.27 2.39
N ALA A 38 15.79 34.30 2.15
CA ALA A 38 14.94 33.13 1.90
C ALA A 38 15.41 32.30 0.72
N LEU A 39 15.56 32.96 -0.42
CA LEU A 39 15.97 32.34 -1.69
C LEU A 39 17.35 31.71 -1.56
N LEU A 40 18.28 32.42 -0.89
CA LEU A 40 19.61 31.90 -0.58
C LEU A 40 19.56 30.67 0.33
N ALA A 41 18.81 30.72 1.44
CA ALA A 41 18.67 29.60 2.36
C ALA A 41 17.99 28.37 1.71
N ALA A 42 16.95 28.60 0.90
CA ALA A 42 16.25 27.54 0.16
C ALA A 42 17.14 26.88 -0.90
N ALA A 43 17.88 27.69 -1.67
CA ALA A 43 18.83 27.20 -2.66
C ALA A 43 19.96 26.40 -2.02
N PHE A 44 20.49 26.88 -0.89
CA PHE A 44 21.53 26.19 -0.13
C PHE A 44 21.02 24.85 0.43
N THR A 45 19.83 24.83 1.04
CA THR A 45 19.23 23.61 1.60
C THR A 45 18.95 22.57 0.51
N ARG A 46 18.46 23.00 -0.67
CA ARG A 46 18.29 22.13 -1.83
C ARG A 46 19.61 21.51 -2.28
N ALA A 47 20.67 22.31 -2.40
CA ALA A 47 21.98 21.84 -2.82
C ALA A 47 22.58 20.85 -1.81
N LEU A 48 22.45 21.16 -0.51
CA LEU A 48 22.94 20.34 0.58
C LEU A 48 22.21 18.99 0.64
N LEU A 49 20.87 19.00 0.63
CA LEU A 49 20.06 17.79 0.65
C LEU A 49 20.27 16.95 -0.60
N ARG A 50 20.27 17.55 -1.79
CA ARG A 50 20.57 16.81 -3.04
C ARG A 50 21.94 16.16 -2.98
N GLY A 51 22.95 16.88 -2.47
CA GLY A 51 24.31 16.36 -2.28
C GLY A 51 24.39 15.20 -1.29
N ILE A 52 23.69 15.30 -0.16
CA ILE A 52 23.66 14.25 0.86
C ILE A 52 22.88 13.03 0.36
N LEU A 53 21.68 13.21 -0.18
CA LEU A 53 20.83 12.11 -0.66
C LEU A 53 21.46 11.37 -1.84
N ALA A 54 22.12 12.07 -2.77
CA ALA A 54 22.85 11.44 -3.86
C ALA A 54 24.07 10.66 -3.35
N ARG A 55 24.79 11.19 -2.35
CA ARG A 55 25.94 10.51 -1.71
C ARG A 55 25.53 9.29 -0.89
N LEU A 56 24.33 9.28 -0.31
CA LEU A 56 23.75 8.12 0.38
C LEU A 56 23.35 6.98 -0.57
N GLY A 57 23.46 7.19 -1.90
CA GLY A 57 23.21 6.13 -2.88
C GLY A 57 21.74 5.74 -3.02
N LEU A 58 20.81 6.59 -2.59
CA LEU A 58 19.36 6.37 -2.72
C LEU A 58 18.94 6.07 -4.15
N ASP A 59 19.60 6.68 -5.14
CA ASP A 59 19.34 6.41 -6.56
C ASP A 59 19.71 4.98 -6.95
N ARG A 60 20.85 4.46 -6.45
CA ARG A 60 21.27 3.08 -6.71
C ARG A 60 20.34 2.09 -6.02
N TRP A 61 19.91 2.40 -4.80
CA TRP A 61 18.93 1.60 -4.08
C TRP A 61 17.59 1.56 -4.81
N ALA A 62 17.05 2.71 -5.24
CA ALA A 62 15.80 2.84 -5.97
C ALA A 62 15.79 2.00 -7.28
N VAL A 63 16.89 1.98 -8.01
CA VAL A 63 17.06 1.11 -9.20
C VAL A 63 17.06 -0.37 -8.80
N GLY A 64 17.76 -0.74 -7.72
CA GLY A 64 17.84 -2.13 -7.24
C GLY A 64 16.50 -2.73 -6.81
N VAL A 65 15.58 -1.91 -6.28
CA VAL A 65 14.21 -2.36 -5.92
C VAL A 65 13.19 -2.24 -7.07
N GLY A 66 13.60 -1.74 -8.23
CA GLY A 66 12.72 -1.60 -9.40
C GLY A 66 11.77 -0.41 -9.33
N LEU A 67 12.01 0.53 -8.40
CA LEU A 67 11.18 1.72 -8.22
C LEU A 67 11.25 2.66 -9.44
N ASP A 68 12.39 2.72 -10.10
CA ASP A 68 12.62 3.56 -11.29
C ASP A 68 11.73 3.15 -12.47
N ALA A 69 11.50 1.85 -12.64
CA ALA A 69 10.59 1.33 -13.67
C ALA A 69 9.13 1.70 -13.38
N VAL A 70 8.73 1.74 -12.12
CA VAL A 70 7.38 2.13 -11.70
C VAL A 70 7.17 3.63 -11.87
N LEU A 71 8.14 4.46 -11.48
CA LEU A 71 8.09 5.91 -11.68
C LEU A 71 7.98 6.27 -13.17
N LYS A 72 8.80 5.64 -14.01
CA LYS A 72 8.72 5.79 -15.48
C LYS A 72 7.40 5.29 -16.05
N GLY A 73 6.85 4.20 -15.50
CA GLY A 73 5.53 3.68 -15.88
C GLY A 73 4.38 4.66 -15.62
N VAL A 74 4.56 5.62 -14.72
CA VAL A 74 3.58 6.69 -14.39
C VAL A 74 3.99 8.04 -15.04
N GLY A 75 5.00 8.04 -15.92
CA GLY A 75 5.46 9.23 -16.65
C GLY A 75 6.41 10.14 -15.86
N VAL A 76 6.95 9.68 -14.73
CA VAL A 76 7.91 10.44 -13.93
C VAL A 76 9.33 10.03 -14.30
N ASP A 77 10.00 10.89 -15.09
CA ASP A 77 11.37 10.62 -15.57
C ASP A 77 12.47 11.24 -14.67
N ARG A 78 12.14 11.48 -13.39
CA ARG A 78 13.04 12.06 -12.39
C ARG A 78 13.48 11.02 -11.37
N ARG A 79 14.74 11.11 -10.94
CA ARG A 79 15.30 10.27 -9.88
C ARG A 79 14.65 10.59 -8.53
N LEU A 80 14.62 9.59 -7.65
CA LEU A 80 14.06 9.74 -6.30
C LEU A 80 14.76 10.86 -5.51
N SER A 81 16.09 11.00 -5.65
CA SER A 81 16.83 12.10 -5.01
C SER A 81 16.38 13.48 -5.49
N ASP A 82 16.01 13.62 -6.76
CA ASP A 82 15.58 14.89 -7.35
C ASP A 82 14.15 15.23 -6.91
N LEU A 83 13.27 14.24 -6.77
CA LEU A 83 11.92 14.42 -6.22
C LEU A 83 11.98 14.85 -4.75
N LEU A 84 12.79 14.17 -3.93
CA LEU A 84 12.96 14.53 -2.53
C LEU A 84 13.63 15.91 -2.39
N GLY A 85 14.65 16.21 -3.18
CA GLY A 85 15.29 17.52 -3.21
C GLY A 85 14.35 18.64 -3.63
N LEU A 86 13.45 18.39 -4.60
CA LEU A 86 12.41 19.33 -4.99
C LEU A 86 11.38 19.54 -3.88
N SER A 87 10.95 18.47 -3.21
CA SER A 87 9.98 18.55 -2.12
C SER A 87 10.52 19.39 -0.95
N ALA A 88 11.77 19.15 -0.54
CA ALA A 88 12.41 19.91 0.51
C ALA A 88 12.62 21.37 0.11
N PHE A 89 13.03 21.63 -1.14
CA PHE A 89 13.11 22.98 -1.68
C PHE A 89 11.77 23.72 -1.58
N LEU A 90 10.67 23.07 -1.97
CA LEU A 90 9.35 23.67 -1.97
C LEU A 90 8.86 23.97 -0.54
N VAL A 91 9.12 23.07 0.41
CA VAL A 91 8.80 23.29 1.83
C VAL A 91 9.58 24.48 2.41
N VAL A 92 10.89 24.54 2.18
CA VAL A 92 11.71 25.67 2.67
C VAL A 92 11.26 26.98 2.01
N LEU A 93 11.00 26.96 0.70
CA LEU A 93 10.50 28.13 -0.02
C LEU A 93 9.18 28.64 0.57
N LEU A 94 8.22 27.75 0.78
CA LEU A 94 6.93 28.11 1.38
C LEU A 94 7.10 28.62 2.81
N PHE A 95 7.96 28.00 3.61
CA PHE A 95 8.22 28.42 4.99
C PHE A 95 8.73 29.86 5.04
N VAL A 96 9.70 30.19 4.20
CA VAL A 96 10.21 31.56 4.23
C VAL A 96 9.25 32.54 3.57
N ALA A 97 8.49 32.13 2.54
CA ALA A 97 7.41 32.96 2.01
C ALA A 97 6.35 33.28 3.08
N GLN A 98 6.03 32.32 3.96
CA GLN A 98 5.13 32.54 5.09
C GLN A 98 5.71 33.57 6.05
N VAL A 99 6.98 33.44 6.46
CA VAL A 99 7.64 34.39 7.36
C VAL A 99 7.68 35.79 6.73
N ALA A 100 8.02 35.89 5.45
CA ALA A 100 8.02 37.16 4.73
C ALA A 100 6.61 37.80 4.72
N ALA A 101 5.56 37.02 4.41
CA ALA A 101 4.19 37.50 4.45
C ALA A 101 3.76 37.99 5.84
N ASP A 102 4.17 37.29 6.90
CA ASP A 102 3.91 37.68 8.29
C ASP A 102 4.60 39.00 8.64
N THR A 103 5.89 39.13 8.28
CA THR A 103 6.66 40.37 8.52
C THR A 103 6.14 41.58 7.73
N LEU A 104 5.55 41.34 6.55
CA LEU A 104 4.91 42.37 5.72
C LEU A 104 3.49 42.73 6.20
N GLY A 105 3.01 42.11 7.28
CA GLY A 105 1.65 42.32 7.80
C GLY A 105 0.55 41.66 6.96
N LEU A 106 0.89 40.78 6.02
CA LEU A 106 -0.05 40.06 5.16
C LEU A 106 -0.59 38.80 5.86
N ALA A 107 -1.29 39.00 6.98
CA ALA A 107 -1.75 37.91 7.86
C ALA A 107 -2.55 36.81 7.12
N ALA A 108 -3.43 37.19 6.20
CA ALA A 108 -4.21 36.22 5.40
C ALA A 108 -3.32 35.35 4.49
N VAL A 109 -2.27 35.94 3.91
CA VAL A 109 -1.31 35.23 3.04
C VAL A 109 -0.44 34.31 3.88
N ALA A 110 0.07 34.78 5.03
CA ALA A 110 0.85 33.96 5.95
C ALA A 110 0.04 32.75 6.46
N ALA A 111 -1.23 32.95 6.82
CA ALA A 111 -2.11 31.86 7.26
C ALA A 111 -2.38 30.83 6.14
N ALA A 112 -2.59 31.29 4.90
CA ALA A 112 -2.77 30.41 3.76
C ALA A 112 -1.50 29.58 3.48
N LEU A 113 -0.32 30.21 3.49
CA LEU A 113 0.97 29.54 3.31
C LEU A 113 1.24 28.53 4.43
N GLY A 114 0.95 28.89 5.68
CA GLY A 114 1.06 28.00 6.84
C GLY A 114 0.16 26.77 6.74
N SER A 115 -1.06 26.92 6.20
CA SER A 115 -1.96 25.80 5.95
C SER A 115 -1.39 24.82 4.92
N ILE A 116 -0.78 25.33 3.84
CA ILE A 116 -0.11 24.51 2.82
C ILE A 116 1.12 23.80 3.42
N LEU A 117 1.91 24.48 4.24
CA LEU A 117 3.06 23.89 4.94
C LEU A 117 2.64 22.77 5.89
N GLY A 118 1.52 22.93 6.61
CA GLY A 118 0.93 21.89 7.45
C GLY A 118 0.54 20.64 6.67
N TYR A 119 0.35 20.74 5.35
CA TYR A 119 0.06 19.62 4.47
C TYR A 119 1.33 18.87 4.00
N ALA A 120 2.50 19.52 4.03
CA ALA A 120 3.75 18.92 3.54
C ALA A 120 4.14 17.59 4.24
N PRO A 121 4.05 17.45 5.58
CA PRO A 121 4.33 16.17 6.24
C PRO A 121 3.42 15.04 5.75
N ARG A 122 2.17 15.34 5.41
CA ARG A 122 1.20 14.36 4.90
C ARG A 122 1.54 13.91 3.50
N VAL A 123 1.95 14.84 2.63
CA VAL A 123 2.43 14.52 1.28
C VAL A 123 3.68 13.64 1.33
N LEU A 124 4.62 13.95 2.22
CA LEU A 124 5.82 13.14 2.43
C LEU A 124 5.47 11.74 2.95
N ALA A 125 4.55 11.64 3.91
CA ALA A 125 4.07 10.36 4.42
C ALA A 125 3.37 9.53 3.32
N ALA A 126 2.48 10.14 2.53
CA ALA A 126 1.80 9.49 1.41
C ALA A 126 2.80 8.98 0.35
N GLY A 127 3.80 9.80 0.02
CA GLY A 127 4.91 9.41 -0.85
C GLY A 127 5.68 8.23 -0.27
N GLY A 128 6.08 8.29 1.01
CA GLY A 128 6.77 7.19 1.69
C GLY A 128 5.98 5.88 1.70
N ILE A 129 4.66 5.94 1.95
CA ILE A 129 3.75 4.79 1.91
C ILE A 129 3.70 4.20 0.50
N LEU A 130 3.56 5.03 -0.54
CA LEU A 130 3.60 4.55 -1.94
C LEU A 130 4.90 3.85 -2.26
N LEU A 131 6.03 4.47 -1.92
CA LEU A 131 7.36 3.92 -2.18
C LEU A 131 7.55 2.56 -1.49
N GLY A 132 7.31 2.50 -0.16
CA GLY A 132 7.43 1.27 0.60
C GLY A 132 6.44 0.19 0.17
N GLY A 133 5.20 0.59 -0.13
CA GLY A 133 4.14 -0.33 -0.52
C GLY A 133 4.34 -0.93 -1.92
N ILE A 134 4.87 -0.17 -2.88
CA ILE A 134 5.24 -0.70 -4.21
C ILE A 134 6.37 -1.73 -4.09
N ILE A 135 7.35 -1.47 -3.22
CA ILE A 135 8.43 -2.43 -2.95
C ILE A 135 7.87 -3.71 -2.34
N ALA A 136 6.99 -3.60 -1.35
CA ALA A 136 6.29 -4.73 -0.75
C ALA A 136 5.44 -5.49 -1.78
N ALA A 137 4.72 -4.79 -2.64
CA ALA A 137 3.94 -5.38 -3.73
C ALA A 137 4.82 -6.18 -4.69
N GLY A 138 5.97 -5.62 -5.08
CA GLY A 138 6.94 -6.28 -5.95
C GLY A 138 7.54 -7.55 -5.33
N TYR A 139 7.78 -7.54 -4.01
CA TYR A 139 8.20 -8.73 -3.28
C TYR A 139 7.09 -9.78 -3.24
N ALA A 140 5.88 -9.38 -2.85
CA ALA A 140 4.71 -10.26 -2.79
C ALA A 140 4.39 -10.90 -4.14
N ARG A 141 4.52 -10.15 -5.25
CA ARG A 141 4.42 -10.67 -6.62
C ARG A 141 5.32 -11.87 -6.85
N ARG A 142 6.61 -11.74 -6.50
CA ARG A 142 7.62 -12.78 -6.72
C ARG A 142 7.32 -14.02 -5.87
N VAL A 143 6.94 -13.82 -4.60
CA VAL A 143 6.57 -14.91 -3.70
C VAL A 143 5.35 -15.66 -4.24
N ALA A 144 4.28 -14.93 -4.59
CA ALA A 144 3.05 -15.51 -5.11
C ALA A 144 3.28 -16.26 -6.43
N SER A 145 4.04 -15.70 -7.37
CA SER A 145 4.34 -16.38 -8.63
C SER A 145 5.19 -17.63 -8.44
N ARG A 146 6.13 -17.63 -7.49
CA ARG A 146 6.98 -18.79 -7.21
C ARG A 146 6.16 -19.91 -6.58
N ALA A 147 5.39 -19.61 -5.53
CA ALA A 147 4.53 -20.57 -4.87
C ALA A 147 3.52 -21.21 -5.84
N ALA A 148 2.94 -20.42 -6.74
CA ALA A 148 2.02 -20.92 -7.75
C ALA A 148 2.72 -21.84 -8.77
N ALA A 149 3.92 -21.46 -9.24
CA ALA A 149 4.69 -22.27 -10.18
C ALA A 149 5.14 -23.60 -9.57
N GLU A 150 5.61 -23.58 -8.32
CA GLU A 150 6.00 -24.77 -7.55
C GLU A 150 4.82 -25.72 -7.32
N SER A 151 3.59 -25.18 -7.26
CA SER A 151 2.35 -25.95 -7.11
C SER A 151 1.80 -26.50 -8.44
N GLY A 152 2.51 -26.31 -9.56
CA GLY A 152 2.08 -26.78 -10.88
C GLY A 152 0.96 -25.94 -11.52
N ILE A 153 0.72 -24.72 -11.04
CA ILE A 153 -0.31 -23.83 -11.61
C ILE A 153 0.24 -23.17 -12.88
N GLU A 154 -0.35 -23.47 -14.05
CA GLU A 154 0.05 -22.92 -15.35
C GLU A 154 0.02 -21.37 -15.39
N ILE A 155 -0.86 -20.75 -14.60
CA ILE A 155 -1.10 -19.30 -14.60
C ILE A 155 -0.34 -18.57 -13.48
N ALA A 156 0.79 -19.11 -13.03
CA ALA A 156 1.57 -18.60 -11.91
C ALA A 156 2.01 -17.12 -12.05
N SER A 157 2.41 -16.70 -13.26
CA SER A 157 2.86 -15.32 -13.52
C SER A 157 1.71 -14.32 -13.44
N THR A 158 0.51 -14.69 -13.90
CA THR A 158 -0.70 -13.86 -13.81
C THR A 158 -1.15 -13.75 -12.36
N LEU A 159 -1.10 -14.83 -11.58
CA LEU A 159 -1.41 -14.78 -10.15
C LEU A 159 -0.52 -13.80 -9.40
N GLY A 160 0.80 -13.86 -9.63
CA GLY A 160 1.72 -12.88 -9.03
C GLY A 160 1.41 -11.45 -9.48
N SER A 161 1.05 -11.26 -10.75
CA SER A 161 0.70 -9.93 -11.28
C SER A 161 -0.62 -9.40 -10.71
N LEU A 162 -1.60 -10.27 -10.44
CA LEU A 162 -2.85 -9.92 -9.77
C LEU A 162 -2.59 -9.50 -8.32
N VAL A 163 -1.72 -10.22 -7.60
CA VAL A 163 -1.29 -9.85 -6.24
C VAL A 163 -0.61 -8.48 -6.24
N PHE A 164 0.28 -8.23 -7.21
CA PHE A 164 0.92 -6.92 -7.37
C PHE A 164 -0.10 -5.80 -7.56
N ALA A 165 -1.06 -6.00 -8.47
CA ALA A 165 -2.10 -5.01 -8.75
C ALA A 165 -2.97 -4.74 -7.51
N ALA A 166 -3.38 -5.80 -6.80
CA ALA A 166 -4.19 -5.68 -5.59
C ALA A 166 -3.47 -4.91 -4.47
N ILE A 167 -2.20 -5.23 -4.20
CA ILE A 167 -1.42 -4.53 -3.16
C ILE A 167 -1.15 -3.08 -3.58
N THR A 168 -0.75 -2.85 -4.83
CA THR A 168 -0.49 -1.49 -5.34
C THR A 168 -1.74 -0.61 -5.25
N PHE A 169 -2.90 -1.17 -5.59
CA PHE A 169 -4.18 -0.48 -5.46
C PHE A 169 -4.50 -0.13 -4.00
N ALA A 170 -4.36 -1.10 -3.08
CA ALA A 170 -4.57 -0.87 -1.65
C ALA A 170 -3.62 0.19 -1.07
N VAL A 171 -2.33 0.12 -1.40
CA VAL A 171 -1.33 1.12 -1.01
C VAL A 171 -1.68 2.50 -1.56
N GLY A 172 -2.15 2.57 -2.80
CA GLY A 172 -2.65 3.80 -3.41
C GLY A 172 -3.78 4.43 -2.60
N LEU A 173 -4.76 3.64 -2.18
CA LEU A 173 -5.87 4.12 -1.34
C LEU A 173 -5.38 4.61 0.03
N ILE A 174 -4.46 3.88 0.67
CA ILE A 174 -3.86 4.31 1.94
C ILE A 174 -3.13 5.65 1.77
N ALA A 175 -2.39 5.83 0.67
CA ALA A 175 -1.70 7.07 0.37
C ALA A 175 -2.67 8.24 0.12
N VAL A 176 -3.78 8.00 -0.59
CA VAL A 176 -4.84 9.01 -0.77
C VAL A 176 -5.51 9.35 0.56
N ASN A 177 -5.73 8.37 1.43
CA ASN A 177 -6.26 8.61 2.78
C ASN A 177 -5.31 9.46 3.63
N GLN A 178 -3.99 9.26 3.49
CA GLN A 178 -2.98 10.07 4.18
C GLN A 178 -3.04 11.56 3.77
N LEU A 179 -3.49 11.84 2.55
CA LEU A 179 -3.76 13.18 2.04
C LEU A 179 -5.05 13.81 2.61
N GLN A 180 -5.76 13.13 3.52
CA GLN A 180 -7.06 13.54 4.08
C GLN A 180 -8.14 13.80 3.02
N ILE A 181 -7.99 13.16 1.86
CA ILE A 181 -9.07 13.08 0.88
C ILE A 181 -10.04 12.03 1.43
N THR A 182 -11.30 12.40 1.64
CA THR A 182 -12.32 11.51 2.19
C THR A 182 -12.45 10.26 1.31
N THR A 183 -12.01 9.12 1.81
CA THR A 183 -12.01 7.83 1.09
C THR A 183 -12.96 6.81 1.71
N ASP A 184 -13.79 7.21 2.68
CA ASP A 184 -14.64 6.31 3.46
C ASP A 184 -15.59 5.48 2.57
N ALA A 185 -16.20 6.12 1.56
CA ALA A 185 -17.05 5.43 0.60
C ALA A 185 -16.28 4.37 -0.21
N VAL A 186 -15.03 4.66 -0.58
CA VAL A 186 -14.19 3.74 -1.34
C VAL A 186 -13.79 2.55 -0.47
N TRP A 187 -13.40 2.79 0.78
CA TRP A 187 -13.11 1.72 1.75
C TRP A 187 -14.31 0.83 2.03
N LEU A 188 -15.50 1.41 2.13
CA LEU A 188 -16.74 0.66 2.33
C LEU A 188 -17.03 -0.28 1.16
N VAL A 189 -17.02 0.24 -0.08
CA VAL A 189 -17.26 -0.56 -1.29
C VAL A 189 -16.19 -1.64 -1.46
N LEU A 190 -14.92 -1.30 -1.24
CA LEU A 190 -13.82 -2.26 -1.31
C LEU A 190 -13.96 -3.35 -0.25
N GLY A 191 -14.36 -2.98 0.98
CA GLY A 191 -14.65 -3.93 2.06
C GLY A 191 -15.71 -4.93 1.67
N TRP A 192 -16.82 -4.48 1.06
CA TRP A 192 -17.86 -5.36 0.54
C TRP A 192 -17.40 -6.26 -0.61
N LEU A 193 -16.58 -5.74 -1.53
CA LEU A 193 -16.00 -6.55 -2.61
C LEU A 193 -15.09 -7.65 -2.08
N VAL A 194 -14.20 -7.33 -1.15
CA VAL A 194 -13.29 -8.31 -0.53
C VAL A 194 -14.08 -9.32 0.29
N ALA A 195 -15.08 -8.88 1.05
CA ALA A 195 -15.96 -9.77 1.81
C ALA A 195 -16.74 -10.71 0.88
N GLY A 196 -17.29 -10.20 -0.22
CA GLY A 196 -17.98 -10.98 -1.23
C GLY A 196 -17.08 -12.01 -1.90
N LEU A 197 -15.85 -11.63 -2.25
CA LEU A 197 -14.86 -12.55 -2.81
C LEU A 197 -14.44 -13.63 -1.81
N ALA A 198 -14.20 -13.25 -0.56
CA ALA A 198 -13.87 -14.19 0.51
C ALA A 198 -14.99 -15.21 0.74
N LEU A 199 -16.26 -14.76 0.72
CA LEU A 199 -17.43 -15.64 0.79
C LEU A 199 -17.53 -16.56 -0.41
N ALA A 200 -17.36 -16.04 -1.64
CA ALA A 200 -17.42 -16.84 -2.85
C ALA A 200 -16.34 -17.94 -2.87
N LEU A 201 -15.09 -17.59 -2.53
CA LEU A 201 -13.99 -18.55 -2.43
C LEU A 201 -14.24 -19.57 -1.30
N GLY A 202 -14.65 -19.10 -0.13
CA GLY A 202 -14.97 -19.97 1.01
C GLY A 202 -16.06 -20.99 0.68
N LEU A 203 -17.14 -20.56 0.02
CA LEU A 203 -18.21 -21.44 -0.44
C LEU A 203 -17.74 -22.38 -1.55
N SER A 204 -16.95 -21.90 -2.50
CA SER A 204 -16.41 -22.72 -3.60
C SER A 204 -15.54 -23.86 -3.06
N PHE A 205 -14.61 -23.57 -2.15
CA PHE A 205 -13.77 -24.59 -1.52
C PHE A 205 -14.55 -25.48 -0.55
N GLY A 206 -15.44 -24.91 0.26
CA GLY A 206 -16.22 -25.64 1.24
C GLY A 206 -17.20 -26.64 0.61
N LEU A 207 -17.91 -26.22 -0.44
CA LEU A 207 -18.84 -27.08 -1.17
C LEU A 207 -18.11 -28.03 -2.12
N GLY A 208 -17.08 -27.57 -2.82
CA GLY A 208 -16.32 -28.37 -3.79
C GLY A 208 -15.39 -29.41 -3.14
N GLY A 209 -14.87 -29.14 -1.95
CA GLY A 209 -14.00 -30.07 -1.20
C GLY A 209 -14.74 -31.02 -0.27
N ARG A 210 -16.08 -30.93 -0.18
CA ARG A 210 -16.88 -31.66 0.80
C ARG A 210 -16.64 -33.18 0.77
N ASP A 211 -16.59 -33.76 -0.42
CA ASP A 211 -16.43 -35.22 -0.58
C ASP A 211 -15.02 -35.67 -0.21
N ILE A 212 -13.99 -34.90 -0.61
CA ILE A 212 -12.59 -35.18 -0.24
C ILE A 212 -12.42 -35.13 1.28
N VAL A 213 -12.97 -34.10 1.94
CA VAL A 213 -12.90 -33.97 3.41
C VAL A 213 -13.64 -35.12 4.08
N ARG A 214 -14.80 -35.52 3.55
CA ARG A 214 -15.55 -36.69 4.06
C ARG A 214 -14.70 -37.96 3.98
N ASP A 215 -14.03 -38.20 2.86
CA ASP A 215 -13.14 -39.35 2.67
C ASP A 215 -11.92 -39.31 3.60
N ILE A 216 -11.31 -38.14 3.82
CA ILE A 216 -10.20 -37.95 4.78
C ILE A 216 -10.62 -38.32 6.20
N LEU A 217 -11.77 -37.81 6.65
CA LEU A 217 -12.30 -38.12 7.98
C LEU A 217 -12.63 -39.61 8.09
N ALA A 218 -13.28 -40.18 7.08
CA ALA A 218 -13.57 -41.60 7.07
C ALA A 218 -12.29 -42.44 7.11
N GLY A 219 -11.25 -42.08 6.37
CA GLY A 219 -9.96 -42.78 6.40
C GLY A 219 -9.31 -42.76 7.79
N PHE A 220 -9.42 -41.65 8.51
CA PHE A 220 -8.92 -41.53 9.88
C PHE A 220 -9.61 -42.51 10.84
N TYR A 221 -10.93 -42.65 10.75
CA TYR A 221 -11.68 -43.61 11.57
C TYR A 221 -11.46 -45.05 11.10
N ALA A 222 -11.39 -45.30 9.79
CA ALA A 222 -11.25 -46.63 9.22
C ALA A 222 -9.95 -47.30 9.69
N ARG A 223 -8.84 -46.53 9.78
CA ARG A 223 -7.56 -46.99 10.32
C ARG A 223 -7.62 -47.46 11.79
N ARG A 224 -8.65 -47.06 12.54
CA ARG A 224 -8.85 -47.49 13.94
C ARG A 224 -9.77 -48.70 14.06
N ILE A 225 -10.61 -48.95 13.06
CA ILE A 225 -11.63 -50.00 13.08
C ILE A 225 -11.13 -51.25 12.38
N PHE A 226 -10.40 -51.09 11.27
CA PHE A 226 -9.99 -52.20 10.41
C PHE A 226 -8.49 -52.50 10.56
N GLU A 227 -8.16 -53.77 10.75
CA GLU A 227 -6.79 -54.27 10.72
C GLU A 227 -6.30 -54.46 9.27
N ILE A 228 -5.13 -53.89 8.96
CA ILE A 228 -4.43 -54.10 7.68
C ILE A 228 -3.91 -55.54 7.59
N GLY A 229 -3.98 -56.13 6.40
CA GLY A 229 -3.52 -57.50 6.12
C GLY A 229 -4.60 -58.57 6.32
N ARG A 230 -5.81 -58.18 6.73
CA ARG A 230 -6.96 -59.08 6.86
C ARG A 230 -7.87 -59.03 5.64
N GLU A 231 -8.57 -60.13 5.42
CA GLU A 231 -9.62 -60.22 4.41
C GLU A 231 -10.81 -59.34 4.81
N VAL A 232 -11.34 -58.59 3.84
CA VAL A 232 -12.53 -57.77 4.00
C VAL A 232 -13.45 -57.99 2.81
N GLU A 233 -14.74 -58.05 3.10
CA GLU A 233 -15.79 -58.12 2.10
C GLU A 233 -16.61 -56.83 2.11
N LEU A 234 -16.65 -56.15 0.96
CA LEU A 234 -17.34 -54.87 0.77
C LEU A 234 -18.14 -54.92 -0.53
N GLN A 235 -19.47 -54.81 -0.44
CA GLN A 235 -20.41 -54.96 -1.56
C GLN A 235 -20.15 -56.21 -2.45
N GLY A 236 -19.82 -57.35 -1.84
CA GLY A 236 -19.54 -58.59 -2.57
C GLY A 236 -18.17 -58.65 -3.24
N GLN A 237 -17.33 -57.63 -3.05
CA GLN A 237 -15.91 -57.67 -3.40
C GLN A 237 -15.09 -58.15 -2.20
N ARG A 238 -14.36 -59.24 -2.37
CA ARG A 238 -13.57 -59.91 -1.33
C ARG A 238 -12.09 -59.80 -1.64
N GLY A 239 -11.29 -59.40 -0.67
CA GLY A 239 -9.84 -59.29 -0.84
C GLY A 239 -9.13 -58.88 0.44
N ILE A 240 -7.81 -58.74 0.38
CA ILE A 240 -6.97 -58.40 1.54
C ILE A 240 -6.79 -56.89 1.60
N LEU A 241 -7.04 -56.29 2.77
CA LEU A 241 -6.81 -54.86 2.98
C LEU A 241 -5.30 -54.56 3.03
N VAL A 242 -4.76 -53.90 2.01
CA VAL A 242 -3.33 -53.59 1.94
C VAL A 242 -3.00 -52.31 2.69
N SER A 243 -3.80 -51.26 2.50
CA SER A 243 -3.56 -49.98 3.16
C SER A 243 -4.81 -49.10 3.15
N ILE A 244 -4.87 -48.18 4.11
CA ILE A 244 -5.86 -47.11 4.15
C ILE A 244 -5.12 -45.78 4.02
N THR A 245 -5.18 -45.18 2.82
CA THR A 245 -4.66 -43.84 2.53
C THR A 245 -5.61 -42.76 3.07
N PRO A 246 -5.30 -41.45 2.99
CA PRO A 246 -6.22 -40.41 3.48
C PRO A 246 -7.60 -40.50 2.83
N THR A 247 -7.70 -40.66 1.52
CA THR A 247 -9.00 -40.64 0.81
C THR A 247 -9.56 -42.03 0.49
N ASN A 248 -8.70 -43.02 0.23
CA ASN A 248 -9.13 -44.34 -0.24
C ASN A 248 -8.46 -45.48 0.54
N ALA A 249 -9.08 -46.65 0.53
CA ALA A 249 -8.51 -47.92 0.95
C ALA A 249 -8.17 -48.76 -0.27
N LEU A 250 -7.04 -49.47 -0.21
CA LEU A 250 -6.58 -50.38 -1.25
C LEU A 250 -6.83 -51.82 -0.80
N ILE A 251 -7.57 -52.57 -1.61
CA ILE A 251 -7.90 -53.97 -1.38
C ILE A 251 -7.27 -54.80 -2.50
N ASP A 252 -6.43 -55.76 -2.14
CA ASP A 252 -5.80 -56.67 -3.09
C ASP A 252 -6.71 -57.87 -3.37
N GLN A 253 -7.01 -58.09 -4.64
CA GLN A 253 -7.77 -59.23 -5.16
C GLN A 253 -6.89 -60.05 -6.10
N ALA A 254 -7.30 -61.29 -6.38
CA ALA A 254 -6.48 -62.24 -7.15
C ALA A 254 -5.96 -61.71 -8.50
N ASP A 255 -6.70 -60.82 -9.17
CA ASP A 255 -6.35 -60.24 -10.47
C ASP A 255 -6.01 -58.74 -10.45
N ALA A 256 -6.33 -58.00 -9.37
CA ALA A 256 -6.17 -56.54 -9.33
C ALA A 256 -6.21 -55.93 -7.92
N VAL A 257 -5.57 -54.77 -7.76
CA VAL A 257 -5.73 -53.91 -6.59
C VAL A 257 -6.88 -52.93 -6.82
N VAL A 258 -7.92 -53.02 -5.99
CA VAL A 258 -9.11 -52.17 -6.07
C VAL A 258 -9.01 -51.02 -5.06
N SER A 259 -9.20 -49.79 -5.54
CA SER A 259 -9.26 -48.59 -4.71
C SER A 259 -10.70 -48.23 -4.39
N ILE A 260 -11.05 -48.22 -3.11
CA ILE A 260 -12.40 -47.87 -2.62
C ILE A 260 -12.31 -46.60 -1.77
N ALA A 261 -13.23 -45.66 -1.98
CA ALA A 261 -13.32 -44.45 -1.16
C ALA A 261 -13.56 -44.79 0.31
N ASN A 262 -12.82 -44.16 1.22
CA ASN A 262 -12.89 -44.45 2.66
C ASN A 262 -14.29 -44.18 3.23
N SER A 263 -15.03 -43.21 2.70
CA SER A 263 -16.41 -42.95 3.12
C SER A 263 -17.32 -44.15 2.92
N ARG A 264 -17.11 -44.96 1.88
CA ARG A 264 -17.86 -46.21 1.66
C ARG A 264 -17.45 -47.30 2.64
N LEU A 265 -16.17 -47.35 3.01
CA LEU A 265 -15.65 -48.33 3.97
C LEU A 265 -16.30 -48.22 5.36
N ILE A 266 -16.75 -47.02 5.75
CA ILE A 266 -17.40 -46.79 7.04
C ILE A 266 -18.92 -46.77 6.93
N ALA A 267 -19.46 -46.24 5.83
CA ALA A 267 -20.91 -46.10 5.67
C ALA A 267 -21.61 -47.42 5.36
N GLU A 268 -20.87 -48.42 4.86
CA GLU A 268 -21.44 -49.69 4.41
C GLU A 268 -21.04 -50.85 5.32
N VAL A 269 -21.80 -51.95 5.23
CA VAL A 269 -21.55 -53.15 6.04
C VAL A 269 -20.30 -53.85 5.51
N VAL A 270 -19.23 -53.79 6.29
CA VAL A 270 -17.96 -54.46 6.01
C VAL A 270 -17.85 -55.73 6.85
N ARG A 271 -17.62 -56.89 6.22
CA ARG A 271 -17.38 -58.13 6.96
C ARG A 271 -15.89 -58.40 7.04
N GLN A 272 -15.37 -58.46 8.26
CA GLN A 272 -14.00 -58.87 8.58
C GLN A 272 -14.07 -60.13 9.46
N PRO A 273 -13.67 -61.32 8.99
CA PRO A 273 -13.66 -62.53 9.79
C PRO A 273 -12.69 -62.38 10.98
N LYS A 274 -13.16 -62.81 12.16
CA LYS A 274 -12.41 -62.77 13.43
C LYS A 274 -11.22 -63.71 13.43
#